data_AF-A0A0Q7C281-F1
#
_entry.id   AF-A0A0Q7C281-F1
#
_cell.length_a   1.000
_cell.length_b   1.000
_cell.length_c   1.000
_cell.angle_alpha   90.00
_cell.angle_beta   90.00
_cell.angle_gamma   90.00
#
_symmetry.space_group_name_H-M   'P 1'
#
loop_
_entity.id
_entity.type
_entity.pdbx_description
1 polymer ?
#
loop_
_entity_poly.entity_id
_entity_poly.type
_entity_poly.pdbx_seq_one_letter_code
_entity_poly.pdbx_strand_id
1 'polypeptide(L)'
;MKQEEVKRLVALSTGTAVDPGDGSDWKIRAAALLIRVAMSSAYRDIVGLAKFMRASQLEWTMVRVAFLNDRPASRRLNSLTPTRMVRVVFSSLSVPPLIRPG
;
A
#
# COMPACT_ATOMS: atom_id res chain seq x y z
N MET A 1 17.73 6.24 -7.30
CA MET A 1 17.68 5.77 -5.90
C MET A 1 19.01 5.21 -5.45
N LYS A 2 19.52 4.11 -6.03
CA LYS A 2 20.84 3.57 -5.64
C LYS A 2 22.02 4.53 -5.86
N GLN A 3 22.09 5.17 -7.03
CA GLN A 3 23.14 6.15 -7.36
C GLN A 3 23.10 7.39 -6.45
N GLU A 4 21.91 7.73 -5.95
CA GLU A 4 21.66 8.89 -5.08
C GLU A 4 21.56 8.49 -3.60
N GLU A 5 21.95 7.26 -3.26
CA GLU A 5 21.92 6.69 -1.91
C GLU A 5 20.58 6.85 -1.15
N VAL A 6 19.46 6.90 -1.88
CA VAL A 6 18.13 7.03 -1.30
C VAL A 6 17.79 5.76 -0.53
N LYS A 7 17.55 5.89 0.78
CA LYS A 7 17.18 4.77 1.66
C LYS A 7 15.68 4.57 1.78
N ARG A 8 14.91 5.65 1.84
CA ARG A 8 13.47 5.60 2.16
C ARG A 8 12.59 5.79 0.93
N LEU A 9 11.62 4.89 0.75
CA LEU A 9 10.62 4.93 -0.31
C LEU A 9 9.21 4.83 0.27
N VAL A 10 8.36 5.81 -0.03
CA VAL A 10 6.92 5.70 0.24
C VAL A 10 6.20 5.58 -1.10
N ALA A 11 5.54 4.47 -1.33
CA ALA A 11 4.83 4.19 -2.58
C ALA A 11 3.33 4.07 -2.35
N LEU A 12 2.56 4.56 -3.31
CA LEU A 12 1.12 4.37 -3.38
C LEU A 12 0.81 3.16 -4.26
N SER A 13 -0.12 2.33 -3.80
CA SER A 13 -0.63 1.17 -4.53
C SER A 13 -2.13 1.00 -4.27
N THR A 14 -2.74 0.02 -4.91
CA THR A 14 -4.16 -0.29 -4.75
C THR A 14 -4.37 -1.33 -3.65
N GLY A 15 -5.55 -1.32 -3.02
CA GLY A 15 -5.96 -2.36 -2.06
C GLY A 15 -5.93 -3.79 -2.62
N THR A 16 -5.91 -3.95 -3.94
CA THR A 16 -5.81 -5.24 -4.64
C THR A 16 -4.38 -5.78 -4.75
N ALA A 17 -3.35 -5.00 -4.38
CA ALA A 17 -2.01 -5.48 -4.12
C ALA A 17 -1.97 -6.25 -2.79
N VAL A 18 -2.45 -7.50 -2.81
CA VAL A 18 -2.51 -8.37 -1.63
C VAL A 18 -1.12 -8.56 -1.03
N ASP A 19 -1.07 -8.53 0.30
CA ASP A 19 0.13 -8.78 1.09
C ASP A 19 0.08 -10.14 1.78
N PRO A 20 1.20 -10.89 1.87
CA PRO A 20 1.22 -12.16 2.59
C PRO A 20 0.78 -12.08 4.05
N GLY A 21 0.92 -10.91 4.69
CA GLY A 21 0.45 -10.67 6.05
C GLY A 21 -1.05 -10.35 6.16
N ASP A 22 -1.78 -10.23 5.03
CA ASP A 22 -3.21 -9.94 5.06
C ASP A 22 -4.03 -11.15 5.49
N GLY A 23 -5.13 -10.89 6.20
CA GLY A 23 -6.19 -11.87 6.37
C GLY A 23 -6.95 -12.13 5.06
N SER A 24 -7.72 -13.21 5.02
CA SER A 24 -8.56 -13.51 3.86
C SER A 24 -9.72 -12.52 3.76
N ASP A 25 -9.70 -11.66 2.73
CA ASP A 25 -10.80 -10.75 2.40
C ASP A 25 -11.34 -11.06 0.98
N TRP A 26 -12.55 -11.62 0.92
CA TRP A 26 -13.17 -12.01 -0.34
C TRP A 26 -13.50 -10.81 -1.24
N LYS A 27 -13.79 -9.63 -0.67
CA LYS A 27 -14.11 -8.42 -1.46
C LYS A 27 -12.88 -7.93 -2.21
N ILE A 28 -11.72 -7.96 -1.54
CA ILE A 28 -10.43 -7.62 -2.17
C ILE A 28 -10.12 -8.62 -3.29
N ARG A 29 -10.35 -9.92 -3.06
CA ARG A 29 -10.14 -10.95 -4.07
C ARG A 29 -11.05 -10.78 -5.29
N ALA A 30 -12.33 -10.46 -5.06
CA ALA A 30 -13.29 -10.20 -6.12
C ALA A 30 -12.89 -8.96 -6.95
N ALA A 31 -12.50 -7.86 -6.29
CA ALA A 31 -12.01 -6.66 -6.96
C ALA A 31 -10.73 -6.94 -7.77
N ALA A 32 -9.78 -7.69 -7.20
CA ALA A 32 -8.56 -8.09 -7.89
C ALA A 32 -8.86 -8.94 -9.13
N LEU A 33 -9.84 -9.85 -9.05
CA LEU A 33 -10.27 -10.66 -10.19
C LEU A 33 -10.87 -9.79 -11.30
N LEU A 34 -11.73 -8.83 -10.94
CA LEU A 34 -12.33 -7.91 -11.91
C LEU A 34 -11.26 -7.10 -12.64
N ILE A 35 -10.30 -6.51 -11.91
CA ILE A 35 -9.20 -5.74 -12.51
C ILE A 35 -8.34 -6.65 -13.38
N ARG A 36 -8.06 -7.89 -12.96
CA ARG A 36 -7.29 -8.85 -13.76
C ARG A 36 -7.95 -9.14 -15.11
N VAL A 37 -9.29 -9.23 -15.16
CA VAL A 37 -10.04 -9.51 -16.39
C VAL A 37 -10.18 -8.25 -17.26
N ALA A 38 -10.61 -7.14 -16.68
CA ALA A 38 -10.90 -5.92 -17.43
C ALA A 38 -9.64 -5.11 -17.80
N MET A 39 -8.59 -5.18 -16.98
CA MET A 39 -7.39 -4.34 -17.05
C MET A 39 -6.12 -5.15 -16.75
N SER A 40 -5.95 -6.27 -17.46
CA SER A 40 -4.89 -7.26 -17.19
C SER A 40 -3.47 -6.68 -17.17
N SER A 41 -3.18 -5.68 -18.02
CA SER A 41 -1.89 -5.00 -18.01
C SER A 41 -1.65 -4.27 -16.68
N ALA A 42 -2.57 -3.39 -16.29
CA ALA A 42 -2.48 -2.66 -15.02
C ALA A 42 -2.43 -3.60 -13.82
N TYR A 43 -3.19 -4.71 -13.86
CA TYR A 43 -3.12 -5.73 -12.82
C TYR A 43 -1.70 -6.32 -12.67
N ARG A 44 -1.03 -6.62 -13.80
CA ARG A 44 0.36 -7.11 -13.78
C ARG A 44 1.31 -6.06 -13.20
N ASP A 45 1.12 -4.79 -13.52
CA ASP A 45 1.95 -3.69 -12.99
C ASP A 45 1.76 -3.54 -11.47
N ILE A 46 0.52 -3.60 -10.98
CA ILE A 46 0.21 -3.56 -9.54
C ILE A 46 0.93 -4.70 -8.80
N VAL A 47 0.78 -5.93 -9.29
CA VAL A 47 1.41 -7.11 -8.68
C VAL A 47 2.93 -7.07 -8.82
N GLY A 48 3.45 -6.62 -9.96
CA GLY A 48 4.87 -6.48 -10.25
C GLY A 48 5.54 -5.47 -9.34
N LEU A 49 4.94 -4.28 -9.18
CA LEU A 49 5.40 -3.25 -8.25
C LEU A 49 5.44 -3.78 -6.81
N ALA A 50 4.39 -4.47 -6.37
CA ALA A 50 4.34 -5.03 -5.02
C ALA A 50 5.43 -6.08 -4.78
N LYS A 51 5.68 -6.95 -5.75
CA LYS A 51 6.79 -7.94 -5.69
C LYS A 51 8.15 -7.25 -5.67
N PHE A 52 8.37 -6.29 -6.57
CA PHE A 52 9.62 -5.56 -6.68
C PHE A 52 9.95 -4.81 -5.38
N MET A 53 8.96 -4.12 -4.80
CA MET A 53 9.14 -3.40 -3.56
C MET A 53 9.49 -4.32 -2.39
N ARG A 54 8.78 -5.44 -2.22
CA ARG A 54 9.08 -6.40 -1.15
C ARG A 54 10.47 -7.04 -1.29
N ALA A 55 10.94 -7.23 -2.52
CA ALA A 55 12.29 -7.74 -2.80
C ALA A 55 13.38 -6.67 -2.74
N SER A 56 13.01 -5.39 -2.61
CA SER A 56 13.95 -4.27 -2.56
C SER A 56 14.67 -4.20 -1.22
N GLN A 57 15.90 -3.67 -1.25
CA GLN A 57 16.69 -3.35 -0.05
C GLN A 57 16.37 -1.98 0.54
N LEU A 58 15.42 -1.24 -0.06
CA LEU A 58 14.98 0.06 0.43
C LEU A 58 14.17 -0.10 1.72
N GLU A 59 14.24 0.90 2.59
CA GLU A 59 13.27 1.07 3.66
C GLU A 59 11.96 1.59 3.04
N TRP A 60 10.99 0.71 2.88
CA TRP A 60 9.78 1.05 2.14
C TRP A 60 8.51 1.05 2.99
N THR A 61 7.55 1.87 2.56
CA THR A 61 6.17 1.82 3.02
C THR A 61 5.25 1.83 1.80
N MET A 62 4.43 0.79 1.66
CA MET A 62 3.42 0.71 0.60
C MET A 62 2.05 1.08 1.15
N VAL A 63 1.55 2.25 0.75
CA VAL A 63 0.22 2.73 1.11
C VAL A 63 -0.78 2.20 0.09
N ARG A 64 -1.58 1.22 0.52
CA ARG A 64 -2.60 0.59 -0.31
C ARG A 64 -3.93 1.30 -0.12
N VAL A 65 -4.36 2.06 -1.12
CA VAL A 65 -5.59 2.87 -1.07
C VAL A 65 -6.73 2.20 -1.85
N ALA A 66 -7.96 2.49 -1.44
CA ALA A 66 -9.16 2.02 -2.13
C ALA A 66 -9.63 3.06 -3.16
N PHE A 67 -10.78 3.68 -2.93
CA PHE A 67 -11.38 4.64 -3.85
C PHE A 67 -10.83 6.04 -3.61
N LEU A 68 -10.07 6.51 -4.59
CA LEU A 68 -9.68 7.90 -4.71
C LEU A 68 -10.90 8.77 -4.95
N ASN A 69 -10.90 9.94 -4.33
CA ASN A 69 -11.90 10.99 -4.54
C ASN A 69 -11.20 12.35 -4.37
N ASP A 70 -11.85 13.39 -4.87
CA ASP A 70 -11.38 14.77 -4.92
C ASP A 70 -12.00 15.67 -3.82
N ARG A 71 -12.63 15.06 -2.80
CA ARG A 71 -13.25 15.82 -1.71
C ARG A 71 -12.18 16.41 -0.79
N PRO A 72 -12.51 17.46 -0.01
CA PRO A 72 -11.60 18.01 0.99
C PRO A 72 -11.04 16.94 1.93
N ALA A 73 -9.81 17.17 2.38
CA ALA A 73 -9.11 16.25 3.26
C ALA A 73 -9.95 15.89 4.49
N SER A 74 -10.08 14.59 4.74
CA SER A 74 -10.84 14.07 5.87
C SER A 74 -9.91 13.31 6.82
N ARG A 75 -10.26 13.22 8.11
CA ARG A 75 -9.51 12.40 9.09
C ARG A 75 -9.53 10.89 8.76
N ARG A 76 -10.35 10.45 7.81
CA ARG A 76 -10.51 9.05 7.43
C ARG A 76 -10.13 8.84 5.97
N LEU A 77 -9.37 7.77 5.71
CA LEU A 77 -9.10 7.32 4.35
C LEU A 77 -10.24 6.42 3.87
N ASN A 78 -10.62 6.57 2.61
CA ASN A 78 -11.52 5.62 1.95
C ASN A 78 -10.81 4.26 1.86
N SER A 79 -11.40 3.24 2.48
CA SER A 79 -10.90 1.86 2.47
C SER A 79 -12.03 0.90 2.11
N LEU A 80 -11.68 -0.19 1.41
CA LEU A 80 -12.61 -1.24 1.01
C LEU A 80 -12.96 -2.21 2.16
N THR A 81 -12.23 -2.12 3.28
CA THR A 81 -12.38 -2.97 4.46
C THR A 81 -13.22 -2.28 5.55
N PRO A 82 -14.22 -2.96 6.15
CA PRO A 82 -14.95 -2.42 7.28
C PRO A 82 -14.05 -2.47 8.53
N THR A 83 -13.56 -1.31 8.95
CA THR A 83 -13.16 -0.99 10.33
C THR A 83 -12.48 -2.14 11.11
N ARG A 84 -11.32 -2.57 10.66
CA ARG A 84 -10.19 -2.70 11.57
C ARG A 84 -9.11 -1.84 10.95
N MET A 85 -8.74 -0.79 11.68
CA MET A 85 -7.51 -0.02 11.59
C MET A 85 -6.74 -0.34 10.30
N VAL A 86 -6.66 0.61 9.36
CA VAL A 86 -5.58 0.60 8.36
C VAL A 86 -4.30 0.57 9.19
N ARG A 87 -3.86 -0.64 9.52
CA ARG A 87 -2.56 -0.91 10.08
C ARG A 87 -1.73 -0.65 8.85
N VAL A 88 -1.16 0.55 8.79
CA VAL A 88 0.11 0.71 8.11
C VAL A 88 0.99 -0.31 8.83
N VAL A 89 1.04 -1.53 8.28
CA VAL A 89 1.88 -2.59 8.80
C VAL A 89 3.28 -2.11 8.47
N PHE A 90 3.88 -1.42 9.44
CA PHE A 90 5.32 -1.21 9.46
C PHE A 90 5.92 -2.60 9.61
N SER A 91 6.25 -3.23 8.49
CA SER A 91 7.09 -4.43 8.51
C SER A 91 8.49 -3.97 8.92
N SER A 92 8.73 -4.02 10.23
CA SER A 92 10.02 -3.91 10.93
C SER A 92 10.97 -2.81 10.44
N LEU A 93 10.92 -1.64 11.10
CA LEU A 93 12.10 -0.93 11.62
C LEU A 93 11.61 0.23 12.50
N SER A 94 12.27 0.40 13.66
CA SER A 94 11.93 1.35 14.73
C SER A 94 11.58 2.75 14.23
N VAL A 95 10.39 3.23 14.59
CA VAL A 95 10.01 4.63 14.44
C VAL A 95 10.74 5.44 15.54
N PRO A 96 11.68 6.35 15.21
CA PRO A 96 12.25 7.24 16.22
C PRO A 96 11.17 8.23 16.71
N PRO A 97 11.22 8.65 18.00
CA PRO A 97 10.20 9.52 18.58
C PRO A 97 10.17 10.89 17.89
N LEU A 98 8.96 11.33 17.55
CA LEU A 98 8.68 12.66 17.02
C LEU A 98 9.21 13.74 17.97
N ILE A 99 10.06 14.63 17.45
CA ILE A 99 10.50 15.85 18.11
C ILE A 99 9.26 16.67 18.47
N ARG A 100 9.05 16.94 19.76
CA ARG A 100 8.04 17.87 20.24
C ARG A 100 8.49 19.30 19.89
N PRO A 101 7.63 20.15 19.32
CA PRO A 101 7.93 21.58 19.23
C PRO A 101 7.91 22.17 20.66
N GLY A 102 8.99 22.86 21.01
CA GLY A 102 9.06 23.75 22.18
C GLY A 102 8.55 25.14 21.85
#